data_AF-A0A673ZPA3-F1
#
_entry.id   AF-A0A673ZPA3-F1
#
_cell.length_a   1.000
_cell.length_b   1.000
_cell.length_c   1.000
_cell.angle_alpha   90.00
_cell.angle_beta   90.00
_cell.angle_gamma   90.00
#
_symmetry.space_group_name_H-M   'P 1'
#
loop_
_entity.id
_entity.type
_entity.pdbx_description
1 polymer ?
#
loop_
_entity_poly.entity_id
_entity_poly.type
_entity_poly.pdbx_seq_one_letter_code
_entity_poly.pdbx_strand_id
1 'polypeptide(L)'
;MANQLRERHQGLKKKYRELIVSLHPRNRLNLAQLLRDSRERSKQLSEEVKELSQRLAEAQGDNKLLRMTIARQRLGDEEVGARHFQAYEREDLVQQLETAREQNEELEHSVKSLTDELQDVRAERNVFQEKAQRLNHEVNHILGGHECRILDVDALCMENRYLHERFKQLQEEVTMLKTNVMKYKSALESRKNSKTYGKANSSALTGVLSAKQVQELLLSEDHGCSLPVTSQSISDLKSLATALLETIHEKNLVIQHQRQTNKILGNRVGELEKKLKTLEVSGLWSLPGLCHTLFIFFVLRIENQRYSGPPGSQLNAPAVYIHKCCLKVA
;
A
#
# COMPACT_ATOMS: atom_id res chain seq x y z
N MET A 1 0.20 -5.98 -9.87
CA MET A 1 1.10 -6.12 -11.04
C MET A 1 0.34 -6.26 -12.38
N ALA A 2 -0.67 -7.13 -12.48
CA ALA A 2 -1.47 -7.30 -13.71
C ALA A 2 -2.24 -6.05 -14.16
N ASN A 3 -2.78 -5.25 -13.23
CA ASN A 3 -3.48 -4.01 -13.57
C ASN A 3 -2.54 -2.91 -14.08
N GLN A 4 -1.37 -2.74 -13.46
CA GLN A 4 -0.32 -1.86 -14.02
C GLN A 4 0.14 -2.33 -15.40
N LEU A 5 0.27 -3.64 -15.62
CA LEU A 5 0.61 -4.16 -16.94
C LEU A 5 -0.53 -3.90 -17.94
N ARG A 6 -1.79 -4.08 -17.54
CA ARG A 6 -2.99 -3.83 -18.36
C ARG A 6 -3.16 -2.34 -18.67
N GLU A 7 -2.88 -1.47 -17.73
CA GLU A 7 -2.97 -0.02 -17.85
C GLU A 7 -1.80 0.52 -18.69
N ARG A 8 -0.59 -0.04 -18.53
CA ARG A 8 0.55 0.24 -19.40
C ARG A 8 0.31 -0.27 -20.82
N HIS A 9 -0.33 -1.44 -20.97
CA HIS A 9 -0.72 -2.01 -22.26
C HIS A 9 -1.87 -1.21 -22.91
N GLN A 10 -2.84 -0.73 -22.13
CA GLN A 10 -3.90 0.17 -22.59
C GLN A 10 -3.34 1.55 -22.95
N GLY A 11 -2.39 2.06 -22.18
CA GLY A 11 -1.68 3.31 -22.46
C GLY A 11 -0.84 3.19 -23.74
N LEU A 12 -0.13 2.07 -23.93
CA LEU A 12 0.55 1.78 -25.19
C LEU A 12 -0.43 1.66 -26.34
N LYS A 13 -1.55 0.94 -26.15
CA LYS A 13 -2.61 0.78 -27.16
C LYS A 13 -3.25 2.11 -27.53
N LYS A 14 -3.43 3.02 -26.56
CA LYS A 14 -3.94 4.38 -26.77
C LYS A 14 -2.91 5.22 -27.53
N LYS A 15 -1.64 5.21 -27.12
CA LYS A 15 -0.54 5.86 -27.85
C LYS A 15 -0.38 5.33 -29.27
N TYR A 16 -0.53 4.03 -29.48
CA TYR A 16 -0.43 3.40 -30.80
C TYR A 16 -1.63 3.77 -31.68
N ARG A 17 -2.84 3.82 -31.10
CA ARG A 17 -4.03 4.36 -31.79
C ARG A 17 -3.87 5.83 -32.12
N GLU A 18 -3.30 6.63 -31.23
CA GLU A 18 -3.00 8.05 -31.46
C GLU A 18 -1.90 8.25 -32.51
N LEU A 19 -0.88 7.38 -32.55
CA LEU A 19 0.17 7.38 -33.57
C LEU A 19 -0.37 6.98 -34.96
N ILE A 20 -1.28 6.00 -34.98
CA ILE A 20 -2.09 5.71 -36.15
C ILE A 20 -2.88 6.99 -36.48
N VAL A 21 -3.57 7.62 -35.52
CA VAL A 21 -4.38 8.84 -35.68
C VAL A 21 -3.59 10.11 -36.10
N SER A 22 -2.28 10.17 -35.88
CA SER A 22 -1.43 11.28 -36.31
C SER A 22 -0.74 11.06 -37.66
N LEU A 23 -0.79 9.85 -38.21
CA LEU A 23 -0.43 9.62 -39.62
C LEU A 23 -1.47 10.28 -40.53
N HIS A 24 -1.00 11.09 -41.50
CA HIS A 24 -1.83 11.70 -42.54
C HIS A 24 -2.80 10.66 -43.14
N PRO A 25 -4.07 11.01 -43.44
CA PRO A 25 -5.09 10.06 -43.90
C PRO A 25 -4.61 9.21 -45.09
N ARG A 26 -3.84 9.84 -45.99
CA ARG A 26 -3.21 9.23 -47.17
C ARG A 26 -2.20 8.14 -46.82
N ASN A 27 -1.42 8.32 -45.75
CA ASN A 27 -0.37 7.39 -45.33
C ASN A 27 -0.94 6.15 -44.61
N ARG A 28 -2.10 6.28 -43.95
CA ARG A 28 -2.78 5.14 -43.32
C ARG A 28 -3.48 4.22 -44.28
N LEU A 29 -4.18 4.79 -45.26
CA LEU A 29 -4.76 4.03 -46.35
C LEU A 29 -3.67 3.27 -47.12
N ASN A 30 -2.51 3.90 -47.32
CA ASN A 30 -1.37 3.30 -48.00
C ASN A 30 -0.75 2.12 -47.21
N LEU A 31 -0.49 2.29 -45.89
CA LEU A 31 0.06 1.21 -45.06
C LEU A 31 -0.90 0.01 -44.94
N ALA A 32 -2.19 0.28 -44.73
CA ALA A 32 -3.19 -0.78 -44.65
C ALA A 32 -3.31 -1.56 -45.97
N GLN A 33 -3.20 -0.86 -47.11
CA GLN A 33 -3.17 -1.50 -48.42
C GLN A 33 -1.90 -2.36 -48.59
N LEU A 34 -0.72 -1.82 -48.26
CA LEU A 34 0.55 -2.55 -48.36
C LEU A 34 0.56 -3.84 -47.52
N LEU A 35 -0.01 -3.80 -46.31
CA LEU A 35 -0.14 -4.98 -45.44
C LEU A 35 -1.11 -6.03 -46.00
N ARG A 36 -2.23 -5.59 -46.58
CA ARG A 36 -3.17 -6.50 -47.27
C ARG A 36 -2.50 -7.15 -48.48
N ASP A 37 -1.83 -6.36 -49.31
CA ASP A 37 -1.15 -6.85 -50.50
C ASP A 37 0.00 -7.82 -50.12
N SER A 38 0.74 -7.52 -49.05
CA SER A 38 1.80 -8.42 -48.54
C SER A 38 1.23 -9.75 -48.03
N ARG A 39 0.10 -9.72 -47.32
CA ARG A 39 -0.59 -10.92 -46.84
C ARG A 39 -1.15 -11.75 -47.99
N GLU A 40 -1.71 -11.10 -49.01
CA GLU A 40 -2.24 -11.77 -50.20
C GLU A 40 -1.11 -12.43 -51.01
N ARG A 41 0.02 -11.72 -51.23
CA ARG A 41 1.21 -12.31 -51.86
C ARG A 41 1.75 -13.50 -51.07
N SER A 42 1.78 -13.40 -49.74
CA SER A 42 2.22 -14.52 -48.90
C SER A 42 1.29 -15.74 -49.03
N LYS A 43 -0.01 -15.51 -49.18
CA LYS A 43 -0.99 -16.57 -49.40
C LYS A 43 -0.81 -17.22 -50.78
N GLN A 44 -0.68 -16.42 -51.84
CA GLN A 44 -0.41 -16.89 -53.20
C GLN A 44 0.87 -17.71 -53.28
N LEU A 45 1.98 -17.22 -52.70
CA LEU A 45 3.23 -17.96 -52.62
C LEU A 45 3.07 -19.28 -51.85
N SER A 46 2.25 -19.31 -50.80
CA SER A 46 1.99 -20.56 -50.06
C SER A 46 1.21 -21.59 -50.88
N GLU A 47 0.31 -21.13 -51.75
CA GLU A 47 -0.44 -21.97 -52.67
C GLU A 47 0.47 -22.49 -53.79
N GLU A 48 1.32 -21.63 -54.36
CA GLU A 48 2.33 -22.02 -55.34
C GLU A 48 3.32 -23.06 -54.78
N VAL A 49 3.79 -22.89 -53.54
CA VAL A 49 4.68 -23.87 -52.89
C VAL A 49 4.00 -25.23 -52.73
N LYS A 50 2.70 -25.26 -52.37
CA LYS A 50 1.94 -26.51 -52.28
C LYS A 50 1.78 -27.16 -53.64
N GLU A 51 1.43 -26.40 -54.66
CA GLU A 51 1.28 -26.90 -56.03
C GLU A 51 2.61 -27.44 -56.57
N LEU A 52 3.72 -26.71 -56.40
CA LEU A 52 5.05 -27.15 -56.80
C LEU A 52 5.48 -28.42 -56.06
N SER A 53 5.18 -28.52 -54.76
CA SER A 53 5.47 -29.72 -53.96
C SER A 53 4.69 -30.93 -54.46
N GLN A 54 3.42 -30.75 -54.82
CA GLN A 54 2.59 -31.80 -55.40
C GLN A 54 3.14 -32.25 -56.77
N ARG A 55 3.43 -31.31 -57.67
CA ARG A 55 4.01 -31.61 -58.99
C ARG A 55 5.37 -32.32 -58.88
N LEU A 56 6.18 -31.95 -57.88
CA LEU A 56 7.44 -32.64 -57.60
C LEU A 56 7.20 -34.10 -57.18
N ALA A 57 6.23 -34.35 -56.30
CA ALA A 57 5.90 -35.70 -55.86
C ALA A 57 5.38 -36.58 -57.02
N GLU A 58 4.52 -36.02 -57.88
CA GLU A 58 4.02 -36.68 -59.08
C GLU A 58 5.18 -37.02 -60.04
N ALA A 59 6.03 -36.05 -60.35
CA ALA A 59 7.18 -36.25 -61.23
C ALA A 59 8.19 -37.28 -60.68
N GLN A 60 8.39 -37.32 -59.35
CA GLN A 60 9.21 -38.34 -58.69
C GLN A 60 8.59 -39.75 -58.82
N GLY A 61 7.27 -39.85 -58.67
CA GLY A 61 6.50 -41.08 -58.92
C GLY A 61 6.65 -41.58 -60.35
N ASP A 62 6.48 -40.68 -61.33
CA ASP A 62 6.66 -40.98 -62.75
C ASP A 62 8.09 -41.43 -63.04
N ASN A 63 9.10 -40.75 -62.48
CA ASN A 63 10.49 -41.13 -62.66
C ASN A 63 10.78 -42.52 -62.10
N LYS A 64 10.20 -42.87 -60.95
CA LYS A 64 10.31 -44.22 -60.35
C LYS A 64 9.70 -45.26 -61.28
N LEU A 65 8.52 -44.98 -61.82
CA LEU A 65 7.82 -45.90 -62.73
C LEU A 65 8.57 -46.05 -64.05
N LEU A 66 9.08 -44.96 -64.64
CA LEU A 66 9.92 -44.99 -65.82
C LEU A 66 11.20 -45.79 -65.60
N ARG A 67 11.88 -45.60 -64.47
CA ARG A 67 13.06 -46.40 -64.11
C ARG A 67 12.72 -47.89 -64.02
N MET A 68 11.56 -48.22 -63.43
CA MET A 68 11.08 -49.60 -63.36
C MET A 68 10.77 -50.16 -64.77
N THR A 69 10.10 -49.40 -65.63
CA THR A 69 9.79 -49.80 -67.01
C THR A 69 11.03 -49.99 -67.86
N ILE A 70 12.02 -49.07 -67.76
CA ILE A 70 13.31 -49.21 -68.45
C ILE A 70 14.06 -50.45 -67.96
N ALA A 71 14.03 -50.71 -66.65
CA ALA A 71 14.62 -51.94 -66.11
C ALA A 71 13.93 -53.20 -66.64
N ARG A 72 12.59 -53.22 -66.70
CA ARG A 72 11.80 -54.30 -67.31
C ARG A 72 12.14 -54.54 -68.77
N GLN A 73 12.21 -53.48 -69.57
CA GLN A 73 12.52 -53.58 -70.99
C GLN A 73 13.95 -54.07 -71.26
N ARG A 74 14.90 -53.81 -70.35
CA ARG A 74 16.29 -54.21 -70.50
C ARG A 74 16.59 -55.64 -70.01
N LEU A 75 15.85 -56.13 -69.01
CA LEU A 75 16.16 -57.38 -68.32
C LEU A 75 15.15 -58.51 -68.57
N GLY A 76 14.03 -58.23 -69.26
CA GLY A 76 12.94 -59.21 -69.45
C GLY A 76 12.12 -59.42 -68.16
N ASP A 77 11.01 -60.16 -68.26
CA ASP A 77 10.02 -60.30 -67.16
C ASP A 77 10.50 -61.21 -66.01
N GLU A 78 11.63 -61.91 -66.17
CA GLU A 78 12.12 -62.92 -65.22
C GLU A 78 13.11 -62.40 -64.17
N GLU A 79 13.68 -61.19 -64.31
CA GLU A 79 14.72 -60.70 -63.37
C GLU A 79 14.64 -59.21 -63.03
N VAL A 80 13.44 -58.63 -62.99
CA VAL A 80 13.28 -57.22 -62.61
C VAL A 80 13.22 -57.12 -61.10
N GLY A 81 14.39 -57.26 -60.48
CA GLY A 81 14.58 -57.17 -59.02
C GLY A 81 15.87 -57.79 -58.53
N ALA A 82 16.44 -58.76 -59.27
CA ALA A 82 17.68 -59.41 -58.91
C ALA A 82 18.89 -58.61 -59.42
N ARG A 83 19.17 -57.46 -58.81
CA ARG A 83 20.57 -57.00 -58.82
C ARG A 83 21.37 -58.05 -58.05
N HIS A 84 22.24 -58.78 -58.74
CA HIS A 84 23.13 -59.76 -58.12
C HIS A 84 24.18 -59.05 -57.26
N PHE A 85 23.77 -58.57 -56.09
CA PHE A 85 24.70 -58.20 -55.02
C PHE A 85 25.34 -59.47 -54.49
N GLN A 86 26.60 -59.43 -54.09
CA GLN A 86 27.21 -60.58 -53.42
C GLN A 86 26.49 -60.82 -52.09
N ALA A 87 26.33 -62.08 -51.66
CA ALA A 87 25.49 -62.43 -50.50
C ALA A 87 25.88 -61.63 -49.24
N TYR A 88 27.18 -61.43 -49.01
CA TYR A 88 27.69 -60.66 -47.87
C TYR A 88 27.31 -59.16 -47.92
N GLU A 89 27.17 -58.54 -49.09
CA GLU A 89 26.75 -57.14 -49.22
C GLU A 89 25.27 -56.97 -48.87
N ARG A 90 24.46 -58.00 -49.19
CA ARG A 90 23.04 -58.01 -48.81
C ARG A 90 22.89 -58.22 -47.31
N GLU A 91 23.67 -59.12 -46.73
CA GLU A 91 23.68 -59.39 -45.29
C GLU A 91 24.09 -58.15 -44.49
N ASP A 92 25.15 -57.43 -44.90
CA ASP A 92 25.58 -56.19 -44.24
C ASP A 92 24.51 -55.08 -44.33
N LEU A 93 23.89 -54.92 -45.50
CA LEU A 93 22.79 -53.96 -45.67
C LEU A 93 21.55 -54.32 -44.83
N VAL A 94 21.21 -55.62 -44.74
CA VAL A 94 20.12 -56.09 -43.87
C VAL A 94 20.45 -55.81 -42.40
N GLN A 95 21.67 -56.09 -41.96
CA GLN A 95 22.10 -55.84 -40.59
C GLN A 95 22.09 -54.34 -40.24
N GLN A 96 22.51 -53.48 -41.18
CA GLN A 96 22.39 -52.03 -41.02
C GLN A 96 20.94 -51.57 -40.93
N LEU A 97 20.04 -52.15 -41.73
CA LEU A 97 18.61 -51.83 -41.69
C LEU A 97 17.95 -52.30 -40.39
N GLU A 98 18.31 -53.48 -39.89
CA GLU A 98 17.82 -54.00 -38.61
C GLU A 98 18.31 -53.12 -37.45
N THR A 99 19.60 -52.77 -37.44
CA THR A 99 20.16 -51.88 -36.42
C THR A 99 19.51 -50.50 -36.47
N ALA A 100 19.33 -49.92 -37.66
CA ALA A 100 18.67 -48.62 -37.83
C ALA A 100 17.18 -48.68 -37.43
N ARG A 101 16.52 -49.83 -37.65
CA ARG A 101 15.14 -50.05 -37.22
C ARG A 101 15.03 -50.11 -35.71
N GLU A 102 15.90 -50.87 -35.04
CA GLU A 102 15.94 -50.95 -33.58
C GLU A 102 16.18 -49.57 -32.95
N GLN A 103 17.12 -48.80 -33.51
CA GLN A 103 17.37 -47.42 -33.07
C GLN A 103 16.14 -46.51 -33.27
N ASN A 104 15.42 -46.66 -34.39
CA ASN A 104 14.18 -45.90 -34.61
C ASN A 104 13.10 -46.30 -33.61
N GLU A 105 12.91 -47.59 -33.34
CA GLU A 105 11.93 -48.08 -32.37
C GLU A 105 12.26 -47.55 -30.96
N GLU A 106 13.53 -47.56 -30.56
CA GLU A 106 13.98 -46.98 -29.28
C GLU A 106 13.72 -45.46 -29.20
N LEU A 107 14.05 -44.72 -30.27
CA LEU A 107 13.78 -43.28 -30.33
C LEU A 107 12.28 -42.98 -30.30
N GLU A 108 11.46 -43.78 -30.98
CA GLU A 108 10.00 -43.64 -30.92
C GLU A 108 9.46 -43.84 -29.50
N HIS A 109 9.98 -44.85 -28.78
CA HIS A 109 9.63 -45.08 -27.38
C HIS A 109 10.07 -43.92 -26.48
N SER A 110 11.30 -43.41 -26.68
CA SER A 110 11.81 -42.25 -25.94
C SER A 110 10.99 -40.99 -26.17
N VAL A 111 10.63 -40.70 -27.43
CA VAL A 111 9.77 -39.56 -27.79
C VAL A 111 8.39 -39.69 -27.13
N LYS A 112 7.79 -40.89 -27.12
CA LYS A 112 6.51 -41.13 -26.43
C LYS A 112 6.64 -40.85 -24.93
N SER A 113 7.64 -41.41 -24.25
CA SER A 113 7.90 -41.19 -22.82
C SER A 113 8.07 -39.70 -22.49
N LEU A 114 8.92 -38.99 -23.24
CA LEU A 114 9.15 -37.56 -23.04
C LEU A 114 7.91 -36.71 -23.33
N THR A 115 7.05 -37.15 -24.25
CA THR A 115 5.79 -36.46 -24.55
C THR A 115 4.80 -36.60 -23.40
N ASP A 116 4.72 -37.78 -22.79
CA ASP A 116 3.89 -38.03 -21.62
C ASP A 116 4.37 -37.21 -20.42
N GLU A 117 5.68 -37.22 -20.12
CA GLU A 117 6.28 -36.37 -19.07
C GLU A 117 6.01 -34.87 -19.31
N LEU A 118 6.14 -34.41 -20.55
CA LEU A 118 5.84 -33.03 -20.92
C LEU A 118 4.36 -32.68 -20.69
N GLN A 119 3.45 -33.63 -20.92
CA GLN A 119 2.03 -33.45 -20.67
C GLN A 119 1.74 -33.31 -19.17
N ASP A 120 2.38 -34.13 -18.34
CA ASP A 120 2.28 -34.06 -16.88
C ASP A 120 2.79 -32.71 -16.34
N VAL A 121 3.99 -32.29 -16.77
CA VAL A 121 4.56 -30.98 -16.39
C VAL A 121 3.67 -29.82 -16.84
N ARG A 122 3.05 -29.91 -18.03
CA ARG A 122 2.08 -28.91 -18.49
C ARG A 122 0.84 -28.86 -17.61
N ALA A 123 0.32 -30.01 -17.19
CA ALA A 123 -0.81 -30.09 -16.29
C ALA A 123 -0.48 -29.47 -14.92
N GLU A 124 0.67 -29.80 -14.34
CA GLU A 124 1.15 -29.18 -13.10
C GLU A 124 1.28 -27.66 -13.22
N ARG A 125 1.90 -27.18 -14.31
CA ARG A 125 2.03 -25.74 -14.59
C ARG A 125 0.67 -25.06 -14.65
N ASN A 126 -0.34 -25.69 -15.27
CA ASN A 126 -1.69 -25.14 -15.31
C ASN A 126 -2.29 -25.02 -13.91
N VAL A 127 -2.15 -26.04 -13.06
CA VAL A 127 -2.61 -26.01 -11.66
C VAL A 127 -1.95 -24.87 -10.89
N PHE A 128 -0.63 -24.69 -11.04
CA PHE A 128 0.08 -23.58 -10.39
C PHE A 128 -0.35 -22.21 -10.93
N GLN A 129 -0.59 -22.11 -12.23
CA GLN A 129 -1.08 -20.88 -12.86
C GLN A 129 -2.47 -20.49 -12.33
N GLU A 130 -3.39 -21.45 -12.22
CA GLU A 130 -4.71 -21.24 -11.63
C GLU A 130 -4.62 -20.86 -10.15
N LYS A 131 -3.73 -21.50 -9.39
CA LYS A 131 -3.46 -21.15 -7.99
C LYS A 131 -2.95 -19.71 -7.87
N ALA A 132 -2.00 -19.31 -8.72
CA ALA A 132 -1.48 -17.95 -8.75
C ALA A 132 -2.56 -16.94 -9.16
N GLN A 133 -3.42 -17.28 -10.12
CA GLN A 133 -4.55 -16.44 -10.52
C GLN A 133 -5.53 -16.27 -9.35
N ARG A 134 -5.95 -17.34 -8.68
CA ARG A 134 -6.84 -17.26 -7.51
C ARG A 134 -6.23 -16.42 -6.40
N LEU A 135 -4.97 -16.67 -6.04
CA LEU A 135 -4.27 -15.87 -5.03
C LEU A 135 -4.21 -14.40 -5.43
N ASN A 136 -3.92 -14.10 -6.69
CA ASN A 136 -3.90 -12.73 -7.18
C ASN A 136 -5.31 -12.10 -7.14
N HIS A 137 -6.39 -12.84 -7.39
CA HIS A 137 -7.74 -12.35 -7.18
C HIS A 137 -8.01 -12.04 -5.70
N GLU A 138 -7.65 -12.93 -4.79
CA GLU A 138 -7.79 -12.69 -3.34
C GLU A 138 -6.97 -11.49 -2.87
N VAL A 139 -5.72 -11.38 -3.32
CA VAL A 139 -4.86 -10.24 -3.00
C VAL A 139 -5.44 -8.95 -3.59
N ASN A 140 -5.92 -8.96 -4.83
CA ASN A 140 -6.59 -7.79 -5.41
C ASN A 140 -7.93 -7.49 -4.73
N HIS A 141 -8.61 -8.48 -4.17
CA HIS A 141 -9.81 -8.29 -3.36
C HIS A 141 -9.47 -7.71 -1.99
N ILE A 142 -8.36 -8.09 -1.35
CA ILE A 142 -7.92 -7.47 -0.09
C ILE A 142 -7.41 -6.05 -0.33
N LEU A 143 -6.66 -5.85 -1.43
CA LEU A 143 -6.12 -4.54 -1.82
C LEU A 143 -7.18 -3.62 -2.46
N GLY A 144 -8.26 -4.18 -3.00
CA GLY A 144 -9.36 -3.48 -3.67
C GLY A 144 -10.69 -3.53 -2.91
N GLY A 145 -10.76 -4.26 -1.81
CA GLY A 145 -11.93 -4.51 -0.97
C GLY A 145 -11.94 -3.63 0.27
N HIS A 146 -11.69 -2.35 0.05
CA HIS A 146 -12.44 -1.26 0.65
C HIS A 146 -12.45 -0.17 -0.42
N GLU A 147 -13.63 0.17 -0.95
CA GLU A 147 -13.79 1.37 -1.76
C GLU A 147 -13.15 2.54 -0.99
N CYS A 148 -12.02 3.05 -1.49
CA CYS A 148 -11.25 4.20 -0.98
C CYS A 148 -10.28 3.99 0.21
N ARG A 149 -9.69 2.80 0.43
CA ARG A 149 -8.47 2.74 1.26
C ARG A 149 -7.31 2.10 0.51
N ILE A 150 -6.56 2.92 -0.22
CA ILE A 150 -5.18 2.60 -0.55
C ILE A 150 -4.50 2.29 0.80
N LEU A 151 -4.07 1.05 0.99
CA LEU A 151 -3.25 0.66 2.13
C LEU A 151 -1.90 1.35 1.96
N ASP A 152 -1.81 2.57 2.47
CA ASP A 152 -0.56 3.29 2.63
C ASP A 152 0.25 2.55 3.70
N VAL A 153 1.12 1.64 3.22
CA VAL A 153 2.00 0.83 4.06
C VAL A 153 2.89 1.74 4.91
N ASP A 154 3.28 2.91 4.40
CA ASP A 154 4.08 3.87 5.16
C ASP A 154 3.26 4.51 6.28
N ALA A 155 1.99 4.87 6.02
CA ALA A 155 1.08 5.35 7.06
C ALA A 155 0.83 4.28 8.15
N LEU A 156 0.65 3.02 7.77
CA LEU A 156 0.51 1.91 8.72
C LEU A 156 1.80 1.66 9.50
N CYS A 157 2.96 1.75 8.87
CA CYS A 157 4.25 1.64 9.56
C CYS A 157 4.48 2.80 10.54
N MET A 158 4.07 4.03 10.18
CA MET A 158 4.11 5.18 11.07
C MET A 158 3.15 5.03 12.25
N GLU A 159 1.91 4.59 12.00
CA GLU A 159 0.91 4.33 13.04
C GLU A 159 1.41 3.24 13.99
N ASN A 160 1.94 2.14 13.46
CA ASN A 160 2.49 1.06 14.24
C ASN A 160 3.67 1.53 15.11
N ARG A 161 4.59 2.33 14.56
CA ARG A 161 5.70 2.93 15.32
C ARG A 161 5.19 3.87 16.42
N TYR A 162 4.23 4.72 16.10
CA TYR A 162 3.62 5.65 17.06
C TYR A 162 2.92 4.92 18.21
N LEU A 163 2.12 3.87 17.90
CA LEU A 163 1.44 3.07 18.91
C LEU A 163 2.43 2.35 19.83
N HIS A 164 3.55 1.85 19.31
CA HIS A 164 4.61 1.26 20.12
C HIS A 164 5.26 2.28 21.07
N GLU A 165 5.58 3.48 20.59
CA GLU A 165 6.08 4.56 21.45
C GLU A 165 5.06 4.97 22.51
N ARG A 166 3.78 5.06 22.13
CA ARG A 166 2.70 5.41 23.06
C ARG A 166 2.50 4.34 24.14
N PHE A 167 2.55 3.07 23.75
CA PHE A 167 2.49 1.96 24.67
C PHE A 167 3.67 1.98 25.64
N LYS A 168 4.89 2.25 25.14
CA LYS A 168 6.08 2.37 25.96
C LYS A 168 5.95 3.51 26.99
N GLN A 169 5.49 4.69 26.58
CA GLN A 169 5.21 5.81 27.48
C GLN A 169 4.21 5.43 28.58
N LEU A 170 3.10 4.78 28.21
CA LEU A 170 2.10 4.31 29.19
C LEU A 170 2.69 3.27 30.15
N GLN A 171 3.57 2.39 29.67
CA GLN A 171 4.25 1.43 30.52
C GLN A 171 5.19 2.12 31.53
N GLU A 172 5.90 3.17 31.10
CA GLU A 172 6.73 4.00 31.97
C GLU A 172 5.88 4.76 33.01
N GLU A 173 4.74 5.35 32.60
CA GLU A 173 3.79 6.01 33.50
C GLU A 173 3.20 5.04 34.54
N VAL A 174 2.77 3.85 34.11
CA VAL A 174 2.28 2.81 35.02
C VAL A 174 3.36 2.41 36.02
N THR A 175 4.61 2.29 35.57
CA THR A 175 5.74 1.96 36.43
C THR A 175 5.98 3.07 37.45
N MET A 176 6.01 4.34 37.02
CA MET A 176 6.12 5.51 37.89
C MET A 176 4.99 5.57 38.92
N LEU A 177 3.73 5.38 38.48
CA LEU A 177 2.57 5.36 39.38
C LEU A 177 2.65 4.22 40.40
N LYS A 178 3.05 3.01 39.98
CA LYS A 178 3.28 1.90 40.91
C LYS A 178 4.31 2.27 41.98
N THR A 179 5.42 2.91 41.59
CA THR A 179 6.42 3.36 42.58
C THR A 179 5.87 4.44 43.51
N ASN A 180 5.09 5.39 43.00
CA ASN A 180 4.48 6.45 43.82
C ASN A 180 3.44 5.89 44.80
N VAL A 181 2.58 4.99 44.36
CA VAL A 181 1.63 4.28 45.22
C VAL A 181 2.36 3.51 46.32
N MET A 182 3.46 2.83 45.98
CA MET A 182 4.28 2.12 46.97
C MET A 182 4.90 3.07 48.00
N LYS A 183 5.40 4.24 47.56
CA LYS A 183 5.92 5.29 48.45
C LYS A 183 4.83 5.82 49.38
N TYR A 184 3.65 6.15 48.87
CA TYR A 184 2.54 6.65 49.68
C TYR A 184 2.02 5.60 50.66
N LYS A 185 1.90 4.34 50.24
CA LYS A 185 1.56 3.23 51.12
C LYS A 185 2.57 3.11 52.27
N SER A 186 3.86 3.17 51.96
CA SER A 186 4.93 3.10 52.97
C SER A 186 4.87 4.28 53.95
N ALA A 187 4.61 5.49 53.46
CA ALA A 187 4.45 6.69 54.29
C ALA A 187 3.16 6.67 55.15
N LEU A 188 2.10 6.03 54.66
CA LEU A 188 0.85 5.87 55.41
C LEU A 188 1.02 4.84 56.55
N GLU A 189 1.66 3.71 56.26
CA GLU A 189 1.98 2.69 57.28
C GLU A 189 2.95 3.24 58.34
N SER A 190 3.94 4.06 57.96
CA SER A 190 4.83 4.70 58.94
C SER A 190 4.10 5.69 59.85
N ARG A 191 3.09 6.43 59.35
CA ARG A 191 2.22 7.26 60.19
C ARG A 191 1.27 6.46 61.07
N LYS A 192 0.74 5.34 60.57
CA LYS A 192 -0.12 4.45 61.35
C LYS A 192 0.65 3.84 62.53
N ASN A 193 1.90 3.44 62.30
CA ASN A 193 2.80 2.93 63.33
C ASN A 193 3.27 4.05 64.30
N SER A 194 3.33 5.30 63.84
CA SER A 194 3.59 6.47 64.70
C SER A 194 2.41 6.83 65.62
N LYS A 195 1.16 6.56 65.23
CA LYS A 195 -0.02 6.78 66.10
C LYS A 195 -0.19 5.72 67.20
N THR A 196 0.51 4.59 67.10
CA THR A 196 0.41 3.51 68.10
C THR A 196 1.33 3.70 69.31
N TYR A 197 2.21 4.71 69.28
CA TYR A 197 3.07 5.11 70.40
C TYR A 197 3.02 6.62 70.60
N GLY A 198 2.25 7.10 71.57
CA GLY A 198 2.36 8.47 72.08
C GLY A 198 1.05 9.24 72.14
N LYS A 199 0.42 9.19 73.31
CA LYS A 199 -0.62 10.12 73.76
C LYS A 199 -0.02 11.53 73.87
N ALA A 200 -0.49 12.47 73.06
CA ALA A 200 -0.26 13.90 73.29
C ALA A 200 -1.54 14.68 72.97
N ASN A 201 -2.11 15.25 74.04
CA ASN A 201 -3.23 16.16 74.00
C ASN A 201 -2.77 17.48 73.36
N SER A 202 -3.14 17.74 72.11
CA SER A 202 -3.36 19.12 71.64
C SER A 202 -4.40 19.08 70.54
N SER A 203 -5.37 19.98 70.61
CA SER A 203 -6.41 20.18 69.62
C SER A 203 -5.75 20.59 68.30
N ALA A 204 -5.43 19.60 67.48
CA ALA A 204 -4.72 19.80 66.24
C ALA A 204 -5.68 20.41 65.21
N LEU A 205 -5.59 21.73 65.05
CA LEU A 205 -6.12 22.53 63.94
C LEU A 205 -5.36 22.20 62.63
N THR A 206 -5.19 20.91 62.32
CA THR A 206 -4.49 20.36 61.13
C THR A 206 -5.47 19.89 60.06
N GLY A 207 -6.73 20.34 60.12
CA GLY A 207 -7.69 20.15 59.05
C GLY A 207 -7.43 21.13 57.92
N VAL A 208 -7.22 20.62 56.71
CA VAL A 208 -7.20 21.40 55.47
C VAL A 208 -8.44 22.29 55.43
N LEU A 209 -8.26 23.61 55.56
CA LEU A 209 -9.35 24.57 55.46
C LEU A 209 -9.87 24.59 54.02
N SER A 210 -11.17 24.38 53.86
CA SER A 210 -11.87 24.45 52.57
C SER A 210 -11.87 25.89 52.05
N ALA A 211 -11.80 26.06 50.72
CA ALA A 211 -11.85 27.37 50.07
C ALA A 211 -13.06 28.23 50.51
N LYS A 212 -14.18 27.59 50.87
CA LYS A 212 -15.37 28.28 51.42
C LYS A 212 -15.14 28.83 52.83
N GLN A 213 -14.42 28.09 53.68
CA GLN A 213 -14.12 28.50 55.06
C GLN A 213 -13.12 29.66 55.09
N VAL A 214 -12.19 29.68 54.13
CA VAL A 214 -11.27 30.82 53.94
C VAL A 214 -12.02 32.06 53.46
N GLN A 215 -13.03 31.89 52.58
CA GLN A 215 -13.82 32.99 52.06
C GLN A 215 -14.79 33.58 53.10
N GLU A 216 -15.40 32.76 53.96
CA GLU A 216 -16.22 33.24 55.10
C GLU A 216 -15.39 34.01 56.13
N LEU A 217 -14.16 33.55 56.43
CA LEU A 217 -13.25 34.24 57.35
C LEU A 217 -12.76 35.60 56.84
N LEU A 218 -12.70 35.79 55.53
CA LEU A 218 -12.27 37.04 54.90
C LEU A 218 -13.41 38.05 54.70
N LEU A 219 -14.67 37.60 54.68
CA LEU A 219 -15.84 38.41 54.34
C LEU A 219 -16.73 38.77 55.55
N SER A 220 -16.39 38.35 56.77
CA SER A 220 -17.15 38.76 57.96
C SER A 220 -17.00 40.27 58.22
N GLU A 221 -18.05 41.04 57.89
CA GLU A 221 -18.10 42.51 57.89
C GLU A 221 -18.01 43.18 59.26
N ASP A 222 -18.07 42.44 60.37
CA ASP A 222 -18.33 43.12 61.65
C ASP A 222 -17.08 43.58 62.42
N HIS A 223 -15.87 43.08 62.12
CA HIS A 223 -14.67 43.48 62.86
C HIS A 223 -13.53 43.74 61.88
N GLY A 224 -13.16 45.02 61.70
CA GLY A 224 -11.92 45.41 61.02
C GLY A 224 -10.77 44.58 61.55
N CYS A 225 -10.15 43.82 60.64
CA CYS A 225 -9.23 42.73 60.95
C CYS A 225 -8.05 43.19 61.81
N SER A 226 -8.17 43.04 63.12
CA SER A 226 -7.05 43.03 64.06
C SER A 226 -6.88 41.60 64.55
N LEU A 227 -6.26 40.76 63.69
CA LEU A 227 -5.70 39.50 64.15
C LEU A 227 -4.76 39.81 65.32
N PRO A 228 -4.86 39.11 66.46
CA PRO A 228 -3.86 39.25 67.51
C PRO A 228 -2.49 38.94 66.87
N VAL A 229 -1.56 39.88 66.99
CA VAL A 229 -0.18 39.79 66.47
C VAL A 229 0.57 38.76 67.32
N THR A 230 0.21 37.50 67.13
CA THR A 230 0.87 36.34 67.71
C THR A 230 1.87 35.83 66.68
N SER A 231 2.99 35.29 67.12
CA SER A 231 4.00 34.71 66.22
C SER A 231 3.41 33.65 65.27
N GLN A 232 2.35 32.98 65.71
CA GLN A 232 1.62 31.98 64.94
C GLN A 232 0.78 32.60 63.80
N SER A 233 0.00 33.67 64.06
CA SER A 233 -0.81 34.31 63.01
C SER A 233 0.06 34.93 61.90
N ILE A 234 1.24 35.44 62.26
CA ILE A 234 2.24 35.92 61.31
C ILE A 234 2.81 34.76 60.47
N SER A 235 3.04 33.59 61.07
CA SER A 235 3.54 32.40 60.37
C SER A 235 2.51 31.85 59.38
N ASP A 236 1.24 31.78 59.78
CA ASP A 236 0.16 31.29 58.93
C ASP A 236 -0.11 32.25 57.76
N LEU A 237 -0.06 33.56 57.99
CA LEU A 237 -0.17 34.58 56.95
C LEU A 237 1.00 34.48 55.95
N LYS A 238 2.23 34.26 56.44
CA LYS A 238 3.41 34.02 55.58
C LYS A 238 3.21 32.76 54.73
N SER A 239 2.74 31.66 55.32
CA SER A 239 2.47 30.42 54.59
C SER A 239 1.40 30.61 53.51
N LEU A 240 0.33 31.35 53.80
CA LEU A 240 -0.71 31.66 52.83
C LEU A 240 -0.18 32.54 51.69
N ALA A 241 0.62 33.56 52.02
CA ALA A 241 1.25 34.43 51.02
C ALA A 241 2.20 33.64 50.12
N THR A 242 2.98 32.71 50.66
CA THR A 242 3.85 31.81 49.88
C THR A 242 3.04 30.90 48.96
N ALA A 243 1.96 30.29 49.45
CA ALA A 243 1.09 29.43 48.63
C ALA A 243 0.39 30.21 47.50
N LEU A 244 -0.04 31.44 47.76
CA LEU A 244 -0.61 32.32 46.74
C LEU A 244 0.44 32.74 45.69
N LEU A 245 1.67 33.04 46.11
CA LEU A 245 2.79 33.34 45.21
C LEU A 245 3.15 32.13 44.33
N GLU A 246 3.21 30.94 44.91
CA GLU A 246 3.42 29.68 44.17
C GLU A 246 2.31 29.45 43.14
N THR A 247 1.05 29.66 43.53
CA THR A 247 -0.10 29.54 42.62
C THR A 247 -0.05 30.55 41.47
N ILE A 248 0.36 31.79 41.75
CA ILE A 248 0.55 32.83 40.72
C ILE A 248 1.70 32.43 39.79
N HIS A 249 2.80 31.91 40.34
CA HIS A 249 3.94 31.45 39.55
C HIS A 249 3.56 30.30 38.61
N GLU A 250 2.84 29.30 39.11
CA GLU A 250 2.34 28.18 38.32
C GLU A 250 1.37 28.64 37.21
N LYS A 251 0.42 29.54 37.52
CA LYS A 251 -0.47 30.12 36.51
C LYS A 251 0.28 30.91 35.44
N ASN A 252 1.32 31.67 35.83
CA ASN A 252 2.16 32.37 34.88
C ASN A 252 2.92 31.41 33.96
N LEU A 253 3.43 30.29 34.49
CA LEU A 253 4.09 29.25 33.72
C LEU A 253 3.14 28.61 32.70
N VAL A 254 1.90 28.30 33.10
CA VAL A 254 0.86 27.77 32.20
C VAL A 254 0.55 28.76 31.08
N ILE A 255 0.39 30.05 31.39
CA ILE A 255 0.16 31.10 30.38
C ILE A 255 1.36 31.21 29.43
N GLN A 256 2.58 31.11 29.94
CA GLN A 256 3.80 31.14 29.12
C GLN A 256 3.85 29.95 28.16
N HIS A 257 3.60 28.73 28.63
CA HIS A 257 3.49 27.55 27.77
C HIS A 257 2.38 27.69 26.73
N GLN A 258 1.21 28.22 27.10
CA GLN A 258 0.13 28.48 26.17
C GLN A 258 0.53 29.48 25.08
N ARG A 259 1.22 30.57 25.44
CA ARG A 259 1.75 31.55 24.48
C ARG A 259 2.76 30.93 23.52
N GLN A 260 3.66 30.07 24.02
CA GLN A 260 4.64 29.38 23.18
C GLN A 260 3.95 28.40 22.21
N THR A 261 2.97 27.63 22.67
CA THR A 261 2.17 26.74 21.83
C THR A 261 1.41 27.53 20.76
N ASN A 262 0.76 28.63 21.14
CA ASN A 262 0.06 29.50 20.20
C ASN A 262 1.01 30.12 19.16
N LYS A 263 2.25 30.44 19.54
CA LYS A 263 3.27 30.92 18.60
C LYS A 263 3.64 29.86 17.56
N ILE A 264 3.82 28.60 17.98
CA ILE A 264 4.10 27.48 17.06
C ILE A 264 2.91 27.25 16.12
N LEU A 265 1.69 27.25 16.65
CA LEU A 265 0.47 27.11 15.86
C LEU A 265 0.33 28.26 14.85
N GLY A 266 0.56 29.50 15.27
CA GLY A 266 0.55 30.68 14.40
C GLY A 266 1.56 30.58 13.26
N ASN A 267 2.79 30.11 13.54
CA ASN A 267 3.80 29.89 12.50
C ASN A 267 3.34 28.84 11.47
N ARG A 268 2.79 27.71 11.95
CA ARG A 268 2.26 26.66 11.06
C ARG A 268 1.09 27.14 10.22
N VAL A 269 0.18 27.92 10.80
CA VAL A 269 -0.93 28.55 10.06
C VAL A 269 -0.37 29.48 8.98
N GLY A 270 0.61 30.32 9.30
CA GLY A 270 1.25 31.20 8.31
C GLY A 270 1.98 30.44 7.19
N GLU A 271 2.61 29.30 7.49
CA GLU A 271 3.19 28.41 6.47
C GLU A 271 2.12 27.80 5.57
N LEU A 272 1.00 27.35 6.15
CA LEU A 272 -0.13 26.81 5.40
C LEU A 272 -0.76 27.89 4.51
N GLU A 273 -0.94 29.11 4.99
CA GLU A 273 -1.42 30.25 4.20
C GLU A 273 -0.49 30.59 3.03
N LYS A 274 0.83 30.48 3.21
CA LYS A 274 1.79 30.66 2.11
C LYS A 274 1.66 29.55 1.07
N LYS A 275 1.60 28.29 1.51
CA LYS A 275 1.39 27.13 0.61
C LYS A 275 0.06 27.24 -0.13
N LEU A 276 -0.99 27.69 0.55
CA LEU A 276 -2.30 27.98 -0.03
C LEU A 276 -2.18 28.96 -1.20
N LYS A 277 -1.57 30.13 -0.95
CA LYS A 277 -1.35 31.17 -1.97
C LYS A 277 -0.50 30.69 -3.14
N THR A 278 0.56 29.91 -2.89
CA THR A 278 1.38 29.34 -3.97
C THR A 278 0.56 28.40 -4.84
N LEU A 279 -0.25 27.56 -4.21
CA LEU A 279 -1.15 26.67 -4.95
C LEU A 279 -2.17 27.51 -5.75
N GLU A 280 -2.71 28.62 -5.20
CA GLU A 280 -3.71 29.48 -5.87
C GLU A 280 -3.15 30.09 -7.15
N VAL A 281 -1.91 30.59 -7.09
CA VAL A 281 -1.19 31.16 -8.24
C VAL A 281 -0.88 30.08 -9.29
N SER A 282 -0.61 28.84 -8.87
CA SER A 282 -0.32 27.72 -9.78
C SER A 282 -1.55 27.13 -10.49
N GLY A 283 -2.77 27.60 -10.18
CA GLY A 283 -4.00 27.12 -10.81
C GLY A 283 -4.43 25.70 -10.41
N LEU A 284 -3.74 25.06 -9.45
CA LEU A 284 -4.09 23.71 -8.97
C LEU A 284 -5.34 23.68 -8.08
N TRP A 285 -5.86 24.83 -7.63
CA TRP A 285 -7.07 24.90 -6.79
C TRP A 285 -8.37 24.68 -7.57
N SER A 286 -8.40 24.95 -8.88
CA SER A 286 -9.62 24.88 -9.69
C SER A 286 -9.85 23.51 -10.34
N LEU A 287 -9.04 22.50 -10.00
CA LEU A 287 -9.22 21.12 -10.48
C LEU A 287 -10.47 20.49 -9.81
N PRO A 288 -11.50 20.09 -10.59
CA PRO A 288 -12.71 19.50 -10.05
C PRO A 288 -12.37 18.15 -9.39
N GLY A 289 -12.37 18.13 -8.06
CA GLY A 289 -12.03 16.96 -7.24
C GLY A 289 -11.26 17.32 -5.97
N LEU A 290 -10.26 18.21 -6.08
CA LEU A 290 -9.38 18.57 -4.95
C LEU A 290 -10.13 19.34 -3.84
N CYS A 291 -11.01 20.28 -4.20
CA CYS A 291 -11.80 21.05 -3.25
C CYS A 291 -12.73 20.18 -2.39
N HIS A 292 -13.31 19.12 -2.96
CA HIS A 292 -14.26 18.28 -2.23
C HIS A 292 -13.56 17.41 -1.17
N THR A 293 -12.41 16.82 -1.53
CA THR A 293 -11.57 16.07 -0.59
C THR A 293 -10.99 16.94 0.52
N LEU A 294 -10.53 18.16 0.21
CA LEU A 294 -9.99 19.07 1.22
C LEU A 294 -11.07 19.57 2.19
N PHE A 295 -12.29 19.80 1.70
CA PHE A 295 -13.42 20.20 2.53
C PHE A 295 -13.80 19.11 3.55
N ILE A 296 -13.90 17.85 3.09
CA ILE A 296 -14.18 16.71 3.98
C ILE A 296 -13.07 16.55 5.04
N PHE A 297 -11.81 16.69 4.63
CA PHE A 297 -10.66 16.58 5.56
C PHE A 297 -10.66 17.70 6.62
N PHE A 298 -11.01 18.93 6.23
CA PHE A 298 -11.08 20.06 7.17
C PHE A 298 -12.24 19.91 8.16
N VAL A 299 -13.42 19.49 7.70
CA VAL A 299 -14.60 19.26 8.55
C VAL A 299 -14.32 18.16 9.57
N LEU A 300 -13.78 17.02 9.14
CA LEU A 300 -13.44 15.90 10.05
C LEU A 300 -12.36 16.28 11.07
N ARG A 301 -11.41 17.14 10.70
CA ARG A 301 -10.33 17.56 11.61
C ARG A 301 -10.80 18.60 12.64
N ILE A 302 -11.73 19.48 12.28
CA ILE A 302 -12.36 20.41 13.23
C ILE A 302 -13.27 19.67 14.20
N GLU A 303 -14.01 18.65 13.75
CA GLU A 303 -14.79 17.78 14.64
C GLU A 303 -13.89 17.07 15.66
N ASN A 304 -12.75 16.52 15.22
CA ASN A 304 -11.83 15.83 16.13
C ASN A 304 -11.21 16.75 17.20
N GLN A 305 -10.96 18.03 16.89
CA GLN A 305 -10.43 18.98 17.87
C GLN A 305 -11.48 19.53 18.86
N ARG A 306 -12.78 19.50 18.52
CA ARG A 306 -13.84 19.85 19.48
C ARG A 306 -14.00 18.85 20.63
N TYR A 307 -13.51 17.62 20.46
CA TYR A 307 -13.61 16.55 21.46
C TYR A 307 -12.42 16.47 22.43
N SER A 308 -11.39 17.33 22.31
CA SER A 308 -10.16 17.23 23.10
C SER A 308 -9.80 18.48 23.92
N GLY A 309 -10.73 19.42 24.16
CA GLY A 309 -10.48 20.65 24.93
C GLY A 309 -11.38 20.76 26.18
N PRO A 310 -10.89 21.38 27.28
CA PRO A 310 -11.71 21.59 28.47
C PRO A 310 -12.86 22.58 28.21
N PRO A 311 -14.01 22.41 28.87
CA PRO A 311 -15.20 23.24 28.64
C PRO A 311 -14.96 24.65 29.19
N GLY A 312 -14.68 25.63 28.33
CA GLY A 312 -14.54 27.03 28.77
C GLY A 312 -14.05 28.05 27.75
N SER A 313 -13.49 27.65 26.61
CA SER A 313 -13.01 28.57 25.58
C SER A 313 -13.67 28.32 24.23
N GLN A 314 -14.99 28.51 24.15
CA GLN A 314 -15.67 28.68 22.86
C GLN A 314 -15.31 30.05 22.27
N LEU A 315 -14.16 30.12 21.60
CA LEU A 315 -13.89 31.20 20.66
C LEU A 315 -14.61 30.86 19.34
N ASN A 316 -15.68 31.60 19.07
CA ASN A 316 -16.39 31.66 17.80
C ASN A 316 -15.42 32.03 16.67
N ALA A 317 -14.80 31.06 16.00
CA ALA A 317 -13.84 31.36 14.94
C ALA A 317 -13.75 30.42 13.73
N PRO A 318 -14.74 29.57 13.37
CA PRO A 318 -14.70 28.95 12.04
C PRO A 318 -15.90 29.25 11.11
N ALA A 319 -16.85 30.12 11.49
CA ALA A 319 -18.02 30.38 10.63
C ALA A 319 -17.73 31.30 9.42
N VAL A 320 -16.71 32.15 9.49
CA VAL A 320 -16.51 33.22 8.48
C VAL A 320 -15.78 32.74 7.22
N TYR A 321 -14.98 31.66 7.29
CA TYR A 321 -14.19 31.19 6.14
C TYR A 321 -14.95 30.21 5.22
N ILE A 322 -15.98 29.53 5.73
CA ILE A 322 -16.74 28.54 4.95
C ILE A 322 -17.64 29.22 3.92
N HIS A 323 -18.17 30.42 4.23
CA HIS A 323 -19.11 31.11 3.33
C HIS A 323 -18.47 31.65 2.04
N LYS A 324 -17.15 31.93 2.03
CA LYS A 324 -16.46 32.41 0.81
C LYS A 324 -16.10 31.29 -0.17
N CYS A 325 -16.03 30.04 0.25
CA CYS A 325 -15.75 28.91 -0.65
C CYS A 325 -16.95 28.54 -1.54
N CYS A 326 -18.18 28.64 -1.02
CA CYS A 326 -19.38 28.32 -1.81
C CYS A 326 -19.72 29.38 -2.86
N LEU A 327 -19.39 30.66 -2.64
CA LEU A 327 -19.80 31.74 -3.55
C LEU A 327 -18.95 31.87 -4.84
N LYS A 328 -17.87 31.09 -5.00
CA LYS A 328 -16.96 31.18 -6.16
C LYS A 328 -17.03 29.98 -7.10
N VAL A 329 -17.91 29.02 -6.80
CA VAL A 329 -18.16 27.80 -7.59
C VAL A 329 -19.53 27.85 -8.29
N ALA A 330 -20.26 28.96 -8.17
CA ALA A 330 -21.50 29.22 -8.93
C ALA A 330 -21.22 30.14 -10.14
#